data_AF-A0A945V4S9-F1
#
_entry.id   AF-A0A945V4S9-F1
#
_cell.length_a   1.000
_cell.length_b   1.000
_cell.length_c   1.000
_cell.angle_alpha   90.00
_cell.angle_beta   90.00
_cell.angle_gamma   90.00
#
_symmetry.space_group_name_H-M   'P 1'
#
loop_
_entity.id
_entity.type
_entity.pdbx_description
1 polymer ?
#
loop_
_entity_poly.entity_id
_entity_poly.type
_entity_poly.pdbx_seq_one_letter_code
_entity_poly.pdbx_strand_id
1 'polypeptide(L)'
;MNFCFRLVCLLTASLMATHALSQDLSGWSDKTVCRLASSQQDNPQYLQEAKNRGLNCGSAATKNTSKATTNSTKQKASKSIFLSDKTYKEFLNLPKESKTNSCGFNRYEPNWQVIDKDLAPRIKGYNSKMDNWREVEGQYSREVLSKYLEATTFAMVSEDLELKEKLFNKLHDWASKDALSATMRCYFYNGPKSIAPACEGEWSDPEGQDLAPIKDATVAVETVFALNYVYKLYFSDYQPEDKRHEVIKRWFKSFNHRIKKAKDFYFGNSVGWHFPNISIQHGQNKSYKSLIKNMVRGLNKWTLSDGSMKNRTTRGSRALWYHYNALGEAFIILEIARAANVEIPTTLEKKLLKAVELFQDAYLDHSVIEPWAKKRHNGQASNGHQEFSSNLDTLSFYASWLQIFQLRYPEHRTAKWLNQELTSKSRSLKINPITGVTLGCIHRALVDNSPEGLAKNEANKIKDLSKLSAFNIEGETFNLTLDKVAFIETGAFKLERSAEYFKPYQWHKSKIQGSLKLSSDKKISFSTLVFKQAGDQEQRLVINLDHPTLRSLKRHIDSLQRKCGKGLMEWGWLSFISETNDIKDAKNQQCHYDYFKDANDQPAWELFQTVLGGTDAILGYLQTNVER
;
A
#
# COMPACT_ATOMS: atom_id res chain seq x y z
N MET A 1 -18.81 25.72 -60.72
CA MET A 1 -20.02 24.98 -60.31
C MET A 1 -19.87 23.51 -60.73
N ASN A 2 -19.01 22.76 -60.04
CA ASN A 2 -18.89 21.29 -60.05
C ASN A 2 -17.68 20.93 -59.16
N PHE A 3 -17.84 20.95 -57.83
CA PHE A 3 -16.90 20.30 -56.91
C PHE A 3 -17.40 20.15 -55.44
N CYS A 4 -18.60 20.66 -55.09
CA CYS A 4 -19.12 20.54 -53.72
C CYS A 4 -20.11 19.38 -53.49
N PHE A 5 -20.31 18.47 -54.45
CA PHE A 5 -21.31 17.40 -54.33
C PHE A 5 -20.74 15.98 -54.16
N ARG A 6 -19.41 15.81 -54.04
CA ARG A 6 -18.78 14.48 -53.86
C ARG A 6 -18.09 14.22 -52.52
N LEU A 7 -17.96 15.22 -51.65
CA LEU A 7 -17.35 15.03 -50.32
C LEU A 7 -18.36 14.87 -49.17
N VAL A 8 -19.64 15.15 -49.41
CA VAL A 8 -20.70 14.90 -48.41
C VAL A 8 -21.22 13.45 -48.46
N CYS A 9 -21.01 12.71 -49.56
CA CYS A 9 -21.42 11.30 -49.66
C CYS A 9 -20.39 10.29 -49.13
N LEU A 10 -19.16 10.71 -48.80
CA LEU A 10 -18.14 9.84 -48.19
C LEU A 10 -18.08 9.95 -46.66
N LEU A 11 -18.80 10.91 -46.07
CA LEU A 11 -18.88 11.12 -44.61
C LEU A 11 -20.17 10.58 -43.97
N THR A 12 -21.06 9.97 -44.75
CA THR A 12 -22.27 9.26 -44.25
C THR A 12 -22.18 7.74 -44.35
N ALA A 13 -21.07 7.19 -44.86
CA ALA A 13 -20.89 5.74 -45.06
C ALA A 13 -19.97 5.03 -44.04
N SER A 14 -19.39 5.75 -43.07
CA SER A 14 -18.54 5.16 -42.01
C SER A 14 -19.16 5.23 -40.60
N LEU A 15 -20.44 5.58 -40.50
CA LEU A 15 -21.20 5.65 -39.24
C LEU A 15 -22.42 4.71 -39.22
N MET A 16 -22.44 3.66 -40.05
CA MET A 16 -23.42 2.58 -39.96
C MET A 16 -22.76 1.21 -40.13
N ALA A 17 -21.97 0.82 -39.14
CA ALA A 17 -21.67 -0.59 -38.85
C ALA A 17 -22.08 -0.93 -37.40
N THR A 18 -23.21 -0.40 -36.97
CA THR A 18 -23.92 -0.88 -35.78
C THR A 18 -25.39 -0.98 -36.14
N HIS A 19 -25.78 -2.19 -36.54
CA HIS A 19 -27.03 -2.87 -36.19
C HIS A 19 -27.07 -4.14 -37.05
N ALA A 20 -26.30 -5.15 -36.62
CA ALA A 20 -26.75 -6.52 -36.86
C ALA A 20 -28.14 -6.61 -36.22
N LEU A 21 -29.14 -6.92 -37.04
CA LEU A 21 -30.56 -7.05 -36.67
C LEU A 21 -30.71 -7.60 -35.24
N SER A 22 -31.25 -6.81 -34.31
CA SER A 22 -31.86 -7.43 -33.13
C SER A 22 -33.09 -8.17 -33.64
N GLN A 23 -32.96 -9.48 -33.82
CA GLN A 23 -34.15 -10.30 -34.00
C GLN A 23 -34.99 -10.12 -32.73
N ASP A 24 -36.23 -9.70 -32.87
CA ASP A 24 -37.16 -9.63 -31.75
C ASP A 24 -37.41 -11.06 -31.24
N LEU A 25 -36.77 -11.40 -30.13
CA LEU A 25 -36.84 -12.73 -29.52
C LEU A 25 -38.12 -12.88 -28.66
N SER A 26 -38.87 -11.81 -28.41
CA SER A 26 -40.05 -11.82 -27.52
C SER A 26 -41.12 -12.82 -27.99
N GLY A 27 -41.28 -12.99 -29.31
CA GLY A 27 -42.22 -13.95 -29.90
C GLY A 27 -41.77 -15.42 -29.91
N TRP A 28 -40.54 -15.73 -29.47
CA TRP A 28 -40.02 -17.09 -29.50
C TRP A 28 -40.48 -17.90 -28.29
N SER A 29 -40.75 -19.19 -28.49
CA SER A 29 -41.06 -20.09 -27.37
C SER A 29 -39.83 -20.35 -26.50
N ASP A 30 -40.03 -20.53 -25.19
CA ASP A 30 -38.95 -20.78 -24.22
C ASP A 30 -38.09 -21.99 -24.59
N LYS A 31 -38.69 -23.01 -25.22
CA LYS A 31 -37.97 -24.19 -25.73
C LYS A 31 -37.00 -23.84 -26.86
N THR A 32 -37.35 -22.88 -27.70
CA THR A 32 -36.51 -22.39 -28.80
C THR A 32 -35.35 -21.57 -28.27
N VAL A 33 -35.64 -20.67 -27.33
CA VAL A 33 -34.63 -19.85 -26.62
C VAL A 33 -33.63 -20.73 -25.90
N CYS A 34 -34.08 -21.74 -25.13
CA CYS A 34 -33.17 -22.64 -24.42
C CYS A 34 -32.34 -23.55 -25.33
N ARG A 35 -32.90 -23.99 -26.46
CA ARG A 35 -32.16 -24.77 -27.45
C ARG A 35 -30.99 -23.96 -28.02
N LEU A 36 -31.23 -22.70 -28.39
CA LEU A 36 -30.22 -21.83 -28.99
C LEU A 36 -29.20 -21.33 -27.97
N ALA A 37 -29.62 -21.00 -26.74
CA ALA A 37 -28.72 -20.68 -25.65
C ALA A 37 -27.77 -21.84 -25.30
N SER A 38 -28.18 -23.08 -25.54
CA SER A 38 -27.35 -24.27 -25.31
C SER A 38 -26.43 -24.61 -26.48
N SER A 39 -26.85 -24.35 -27.73
CA SER A 39 -26.08 -24.71 -28.94
C SER A 39 -25.16 -23.61 -29.47
N GLN A 40 -25.38 -22.35 -29.09
CA GLN A 40 -24.59 -21.19 -29.53
C GLN A 40 -24.10 -20.37 -28.32
N GLN A 41 -23.25 -20.97 -27.47
CA GLN A 41 -22.77 -20.38 -26.22
C GLN A 41 -22.00 -19.05 -26.41
N ASP A 42 -21.49 -18.78 -27.61
CA ASP A 42 -20.75 -17.56 -27.91
C ASP A 42 -21.63 -16.40 -28.40
N ASN A 43 -22.96 -16.58 -28.49
CA ASN A 43 -23.88 -15.50 -28.85
C ASN A 43 -24.61 -14.96 -27.60
N PRO A 44 -24.26 -13.74 -27.13
CA PRO A 44 -24.76 -13.21 -25.86
C PRO A 44 -26.26 -12.89 -25.86
N GLN A 45 -26.90 -12.74 -27.03
CA GLN A 45 -28.32 -12.37 -27.11
C GLN A 45 -29.25 -13.47 -26.58
N TYR A 46 -28.97 -14.75 -26.85
CA TYR A 46 -29.81 -15.86 -26.38
C TYR A 46 -29.63 -16.15 -24.89
N LEU A 47 -28.39 -16.00 -24.38
CA LEU A 47 -28.08 -16.14 -22.97
C LEU A 47 -28.72 -15.03 -22.14
N GLN A 48 -28.75 -13.80 -22.67
CA GLN A 48 -29.39 -12.67 -22.02
C GLN A 48 -30.92 -12.82 -22.02
N GLU A 49 -31.52 -13.26 -23.13
CA GLU A 49 -32.97 -13.50 -23.22
C GLU A 49 -33.42 -14.63 -22.29
N ALA A 50 -32.67 -15.73 -22.21
CA ALA A 50 -32.93 -16.82 -21.26
C ALA A 50 -32.85 -16.34 -19.80
N LYS A 51 -31.88 -15.47 -19.47
CA LYS A 51 -31.76 -14.85 -18.14
C LYS A 51 -32.93 -13.91 -17.83
N ASN A 52 -33.32 -13.06 -18.79
CA ASN A 52 -34.43 -12.13 -18.64
C ASN A 52 -35.75 -12.87 -18.37
N ARG A 53 -35.93 -14.07 -18.94
CA ARG A 53 -37.09 -14.93 -18.71
C ARG A 53 -36.97 -15.90 -17.53
N GLY A 54 -35.84 -15.89 -16.81
CA GLY A 54 -35.60 -16.80 -15.69
C GLY A 54 -35.54 -18.29 -16.09
N LEU A 55 -35.22 -18.61 -17.34
CA LEU A 55 -35.19 -19.96 -17.85
C LEU A 55 -33.89 -20.67 -17.44
N ASN A 56 -34.02 -21.81 -16.75
CA ASN A 56 -32.87 -22.68 -16.45
C ASN A 56 -32.69 -23.68 -17.61
N CYS A 57 -32.09 -23.21 -18.69
CA CYS A 57 -31.77 -24.02 -19.86
C CYS A 57 -30.65 -25.01 -19.48
N GLY A 58 -31.05 -26.16 -18.94
CA GLY A 58 -30.15 -27.13 -18.32
C GLY A 58 -28.99 -27.53 -19.24
N SER A 59 -27.79 -27.54 -18.68
CA SER A 59 -26.59 -28.10 -19.31
C SER A 59 -26.74 -29.61 -19.48
N ALA A 60 -27.40 -30.03 -20.56
CA ALA A 60 -27.52 -31.42 -20.95
C ALA A 60 -26.17 -31.92 -21.47
N ALA A 61 -25.56 -32.80 -20.69
CA ALA A 61 -24.44 -33.63 -21.08
C ALA A 61 -24.75 -34.34 -22.40
N THR A 62 -23.93 -34.11 -23.43
CA THR A 62 -23.83 -35.00 -24.59
C THR A 62 -22.59 -35.88 -24.40
N LYS A 63 -22.85 -37.16 -24.10
CA LYS A 63 -21.91 -38.24 -24.37
C LYS A 63 -21.57 -38.20 -25.86
N ASN A 64 -20.30 -37.98 -26.18
CA ASN A 64 -19.68 -38.57 -27.36
C ASN A 64 -18.27 -39.02 -27.00
N THR A 65 -18.09 -40.33 -27.11
CA THR A 65 -16.85 -41.08 -27.01
C THR A 65 -15.78 -40.51 -27.95
N SER A 66 -14.70 -39.99 -27.37
CA SER A 66 -13.37 -40.14 -27.93
C SER A 66 -12.43 -40.49 -26.79
N LYS A 67 -11.75 -41.65 -26.90
CA LYS A 67 -10.65 -42.05 -26.03
C LYS A 67 -9.52 -41.03 -26.25
N ALA A 68 -9.48 -39.99 -25.43
CA ALA A 68 -8.31 -39.15 -25.25
C ALA A 68 -7.79 -39.43 -23.84
N THR A 69 -6.64 -40.08 -23.78
CA THR A 69 -5.87 -40.37 -22.58
C THR A 69 -5.66 -39.08 -21.80
N THR A 70 -6.44 -38.86 -20.74
CA THR A 70 -6.22 -37.75 -19.82
C THR A 70 -4.97 -38.06 -19.01
N ASN A 71 -3.83 -37.61 -19.54
CA ASN A 71 -2.70 -37.24 -18.69
C ASN A 71 -3.20 -36.12 -17.78
N SER A 72 -3.67 -36.50 -16.59
CA SER A 72 -3.92 -35.56 -15.51
C SER A 72 -2.59 -34.89 -15.16
N THR A 73 -2.29 -33.75 -15.79
CA THR A 73 -1.35 -32.80 -15.23
C THR A 73 -1.93 -32.37 -13.89
N LYS A 74 -1.42 -32.95 -12.80
CA LYS A 74 -1.69 -32.53 -11.42
C LYS A 74 -1.65 -31.01 -11.41
N GLN A 75 -2.81 -30.38 -11.18
CA GLN A 75 -2.89 -28.94 -11.00
C GLN A 75 -1.94 -28.59 -9.84
N LYS A 76 -0.86 -27.87 -10.15
CA LYS A 76 0.15 -27.46 -9.16
C LYS A 76 -0.61 -26.72 -8.05
N ALA A 77 -0.47 -27.17 -6.80
CA ALA A 77 -1.11 -26.51 -5.66
C ALA A 77 -0.67 -25.03 -5.61
N SER A 78 -1.57 -24.16 -5.14
CA SER A 78 -1.30 -22.73 -4.96
C SER A 78 0.03 -22.50 -4.25
N LYS A 79 0.74 -21.41 -4.52
CA LYS A 79 2.00 -21.12 -3.79
C LYS A 79 1.75 -20.62 -2.37
N SER A 80 0.57 -20.06 -2.11
CA SER A 80 0.22 -19.43 -0.84
C SER A 80 -1.06 -20.02 -0.27
N ILE A 81 -1.08 -20.15 1.06
CA ILE A 81 -2.32 -20.49 1.79
C ILE A 81 -3.23 -19.27 1.97
N PHE A 82 -2.70 -18.05 1.79
CA PHE A 82 -3.39 -16.78 2.07
C PHE A 82 -4.01 -16.15 0.82
N LEU A 83 -3.59 -16.57 -0.38
CA LEU A 83 -4.03 -16.00 -1.65
C LEU A 83 -4.35 -17.12 -2.62
N SER A 84 -5.38 -16.93 -3.44
CA SER A 84 -5.61 -17.80 -4.59
C SER A 84 -4.59 -17.52 -5.69
N ASP A 85 -4.27 -18.52 -6.50
CA ASP A 85 -3.41 -18.33 -7.68
C ASP A 85 -4.00 -17.31 -8.65
N LYS A 86 -5.33 -17.24 -8.75
CA LYS A 86 -6.03 -16.24 -9.57
C LYS A 86 -5.69 -14.82 -9.10
N THR A 87 -5.95 -14.54 -7.82
CA THR A 87 -5.68 -13.21 -7.21
C THR A 87 -4.21 -12.82 -7.33
N TYR A 88 -3.30 -13.77 -7.11
CA TYR A 88 -1.88 -13.47 -7.21
C TYR A 88 -1.44 -13.21 -8.66
N LYS A 89 -1.96 -13.97 -9.65
CA LYS A 89 -1.71 -13.71 -11.07
C LYS A 89 -2.26 -12.37 -11.53
N GLU A 90 -3.48 -12.03 -11.12
CA GLU A 90 -4.09 -10.72 -11.41
C GLU A 90 -3.20 -9.59 -10.89
N PHE A 91 -2.69 -9.72 -9.66
CA PHE A 91 -1.76 -8.76 -9.08
C PHE A 91 -0.44 -8.69 -9.84
N LEU A 92 0.18 -9.82 -10.20
CA LEU A 92 1.43 -9.85 -10.94
C LEU A 92 1.31 -9.18 -12.31
N ASN A 93 0.15 -9.30 -12.96
CA ASN A 93 -0.13 -8.72 -14.27
C ASN A 93 -0.36 -7.19 -14.23
N LEU A 94 -0.45 -6.57 -13.05
CA LEU A 94 -0.53 -5.11 -12.95
C LEU A 94 0.80 -4.45 -13.34
N PRO A 95 0.77 -3.25 -13.96
CA PRO A 95 1.98 -2.49 -14.24
C PRO A 95 2.84 -2.24 -13.00
N LYS A 96 4.16 -2.31 -13.15
CA LYS A 96 5.14 -2.03 -12.09
C LYS A 96 4.88 -0.71 -11.37
N GLU A 97 4.63 0.35 -12.14
CA GLU A 97 4.39 1.68 -11.60
C GLU A 97 3.10 1.71 -10.76
N SER A 98 2.02 1.11 -11.25
CA SER A 98 0.76 0.96 -10.51
C SER A 98 0.95 0.23 -9.19
N LYS A 99 1.66 -0.91 -9.19
CA LYS A 99 1.94 -1.68 -7.96
C LYS A 99 2.76 -0.84 -6.97
N THR A 100 3.81 -0.16 -7.46
CA THR A 100 4.70 0.66 -6.62
C THR A 100 3.95 1.84 -6.00
N ASN A 101 3.09 2.50 -6.77
CA ASN A 101 2.23 3.60 -6.34
C ASN A 101 1.21 3.14 -5.28
N SER A 102 0.41 2.12 -5.59
CA SER A 102 -0.63 1.60 -4.69
C SER A 102 -0.09 1.06 -3.37
N CYS A 103 1.13 0.50 -3.39
CA CYS A 103 1.75 -0.04 -2.20
C CYS A 103 2.61 0.98 -1.43
N GLY A 104 2.72 2.23 -1.93
CA GLY A 104 3.34 3.33 -1.18
C GLY A 104 4.86 3.33 -1.18
N PHE A 105 5.48 2.88 -2.27
CA PHE A 105 6.93 2.72 -2.40
C PHE A 105 7.62 3.78 -3.28
N ASN A 106 6.93 4.88 -3.60
CA ASN A 106 7.48 6.00 -4.34
C ASN A 106 8.66 6.62 -3.57
N ARG A 107 9.90 6.39 -4.04
CA ARG A 107 11.17 6.79 -3.39
C ARG A 107 11.55 5.97 -2.15
N TYR A 108 11.10 4.72 -2.07
CA TYR A 108 11.56 3.83 -1.00
C TYR A 108 12.97 3.31 -1.29
N GLU A 109 13.79 3.27 -0.25
CA GLU A 109 15.09 2.59 -0.25
C GLU A 109 15.13 1.56 0.90
N PRO A 110 15.61 0.33 0.65
CA PRO A 110 15.78 -0.66 1.70
C PRO A 110 16.74 -0.18 2.80
N ASN A 111 16.33 -0.30 4.07
CA ASN A 111 17.19 -0.01 5.21
C ASN A 111 18.14 -1.19 5.49
N TRP A 112 19.24 -1.24 4.75
CA TRP A 112 20.28 -2.27 4.90
C TRP A 112 20.98 -2.22 6.26
N GLN A 113 21.15 -1.05 6.86
CA GLN A 113 21.75 -0.92 8.20
C GLN A 113 21.01 -1.75 9.25
N VAL A 114 19.67 -1.82 9.18
CA VAL A 114 18.87 -2.66 10.08
C VAL A 114 18.89 -4.12 9.62
N ILE A 115 18.71 -4.40 8.32
CA ILE A 115 18.70 -5.77 7.79
C ILE A 115 20.03 -6.49 8.09
N ASP A 116 21.16 -5.78 8.05
CA ASP A 116 22.50 -6.32 8.26
C ASP A 116 22.89 -6.54 9.73
N LYS A 117 22.03 -6.16 10.69
CA LYS A 117 22.15 -6.61 12.08
C LYS A 117 21.93 -8.12 12.27
N ASP A 118 21.40 -8.78 11.23
CA ASP A 118 21.04 -10.20 11.20
C ASP A 118 19.96 -10.62 12.20
N LEU A 119 19.33 -11.77 11.96
CA LEU A 119 18.51 -12.41 12.98
C LEU A 119 19.42 -12.94 14.10
N ALA A 120 18.97 -12.81 15.34
CA ALA A 120 19.71 -13.29 16.50
C ALA A 120 19.77 -14.84 16.53
N PRO A 121 20.78 -15.43 17.21
CA PRO A 121 20.79 -16.88 17.44
C PRO A 121 19.61 -17.37 18.30
N ARG A 122 19.11 -16.53 19.21
CA ARG A 122 17.97 -16.83 20.09
C ARG A 122 17.22 -15.58 20.53
N ILE A 123 15.99 -15.78 20.99
CA ILE A 123 15.23 -14.83 21.80
C ILE A 123 15.24 -15.32 23.26
N LYS A 124 15.45 -14.42 24.23
CA LYS A 124 15.41 -14.79 25.65
C LYS A 124 15.01 -13.63 26.56
N GLY A 125 14.00 -13.86 27.39
CA GLY A 125 13.71 -13.03 28.56
C GLY A 125 12.40 -12.26 28.53
N TYR A 126 11.49 -12.53 27.59
CA TYR A 126 10.16 -11.90 27.64
C TYR A 126 9.42 -12.26 28.94
N ASN A 127 8.75 -11.27 29.53
CA ASN A 127 7.69 -11.52 30.49
C ASN A 127 6.35 -11.84 29.77
N SER A 128 5.34 -12.30 30.50
CA SER A 128 4.03 -12.66 29.94
C SER A 128 3.34 -11.51 29.21
N LYS A 129 3.52 -10.27 29.68
CA LYS A 129 2.96 -9.05 29.09
C LYS A 129 3.75 -8.54 27.87
N MET A 130 5.01 -8.96 27.73
CA MET A 130 6.00 -8.54 26.74
C MET A 130 6.28 -7.02 26.73
N ASP A 131 6.07 -6.32 27.84
CA ASP A 131 6.38 -4.89 27.98
C ASP A 131 7.87 -4.62 28.29
N ASN A 132 8.62 -5.65 28.69
CA ASN A 132 10.07 -5.60 28.89
C ASN A 132 10.91 -5.76 27.59
N TRP A 133 10.28 -5.63 26.42
CA TRP A 133 10.88 -5.96 25.12
C TRP A 133 12.21 -5.27 24.81
N ARG A 134 12.53 -4.13 25.45
CA ARG A 134 13.78 -3.39 25.24
C ARG A 134 15.00 -4.10 25.82
N GLU A 135 14.80 -4.95 26.83
CA GLU A 135 15.85 -5.65 27.58
C GLU A 135 16.02 -7.11 27.11
N VAL A 136 15.10 -7.59 26.27
CA VAL A 136 15.07 -8.97 25.81
C VAL A 136 16.18 -9.25 24.81
N GLU A 137 16.94 -10.31 25.08
CA GLU A 137 18.00 -10.77 24.18
C GLU A 137 17.40 -11.15 22.83
N GLY A 138 18.01 -10.66 21.74
CA GLY A 138 17.63 -11.01 20.37
C GLY A 138 16.32 -10.39 19.86
N GLN A 139 15.59 -9.63 20.69
CA GLN A 139 14.31 -9.00 20.32
C GLN A 139 14.38 -8.22 18.99
N TYR A 140 15.54 -7.61 18.71
CA TYR A 140 15.78 -6.76 17.54
C TYR A 140 15.54 -7.51 16.22
N SER A 141 15.55 -8.84 16.26
CA SER A 141 15.14 -9.72 15.15
C SER A 141 13.75 -9.38 14.59
N ARG A 142 12.83 -8.83 15.41
CA ARG A 142 11.51 -8.38 14.93
C ARG A 142 11.60 -7.13 14.06
N GLU A 143 12.54 -6.23 14.35
CA GLU A 143 12.81 -5.04 13.54
C GLU A 143 13.50 -5.45 12.23
N VAL A 144 14.49 -6.34 12.31
CA VAL A 144 15.18 -6.94 11.16
C VAL A 144 14.16 -7.61 10.23
N LEU A 145 13.28 -8.47 10.77
CA LEU A 145 12.19 -9.09 10.02
C LEU A 145 11.32 -8.03 9.33
N SER A 146 10.90 -7.00 10.06
CA SER A 146 10.04 -5.96 9.52
C SER A 146 10.68 -5.24 8.32
N LYS A 147 11.97 -4.86 8.42
CA LYS A 147 12.69 -4.19 7.34
C LYS A 147 13.01 -5.10 6.16
N TYR A 148 13.31 -6.37 6.44
CA TYR A 148 13.47 -7.39 5.40
C TYR A 148 12.18 -7.62 4.61
N LEU A 149 11.04 -7.76 5.30
CA LEU A 149 9.73 -7.92 4.65
C LEU A 149 9.34 -6.67 3.86
N GLU A 150 9.62 -5.47 4.38
CA GLU A 150 9.37 -4.20 3.69
C GLU A 150 10.16 -4.13 2.37
N ALA A 151 11.45 -4.47 2.41
CA ALA A 151 12.31 -4.55 1.22
C ALA A 151 11.87 -5.67 0.26
N THR A 152 11.39 -6.80 0.77
CA THR A 152 10.86 -7.90 -0.05
C THR A 152 9.59 -7.50 -0.78
N THR A 153 8.68 -6.78 -0.12
CA THR A 153 7.49 -6.22 -0.79
C THR A 153 7.91 -5.25 -1.88
N PHE A 154 8.86 -4.36 -1.59
CA PHE A 154 9.38 -3.42 -2.56
C PHE A 154 9.94 -4.15 -3.80
N ALA A 155 10.86 -5.09 -3.61
CA ALA A 155 11.43 -5.89 -4.70
C ALA A 155 10.36 -6.61 -5.54
N MET A 156 9.28 -7.07 -4.90
CA MET A 156 8.16 -7.70 -5.57
C MET A 156 7.36 -6.73 -6.44
N VAL A 157 7.08 -5.51 -5.97
CA VAL A 157 6.28 -4.53 -6.74
C VAL A 157 7.10 -3.78 -7.78
N SER A 158 8.38 -3.56 -7.50
CA SER A 158 9.32 -2.86 -8.38
C SER A 158 10.00 -3.79 -9.38
N GLU A 159 9.80 -5.11 -9.25
CA GLU A 159 10.43 -6.13 -10.11
C GLU A 159 11.97 -6.01 -10.13
N ASP A 160 12.55 -5.58 -9.01
CA ASP A 160 13.99 -5.38 -8.85
C ASP A 160 14.68 -6.73 -8.60
N LEU A 161 15.28 -7.27 -9.67
CA LEU A 161 15.95 -8.58 -9.65
C LEU A 161 17.27 -8.57 -8.85
N GLU A 162 17.99 -7.46 -8.82
CA GLU A 162 19.23 -7.32 -8.04
C GLU A 162 18.92 -7.32 -6.54
N LEU A 163 17.91 -6.54 -6.14
CA LEU A 163 17.41 -6.54 -4.77
C LEU A 163 16.86 -7.92 -4.38
N LYS A 164 16.15 -8.59 -5.29
CA LYS A 164 15.66 -9.96 -5.08
C LYS A 164 16.82 -10.93 -4.77
N GLU A 165 17.89 -10.92 -5.57
CA GLU A 165 19.09 -11.74 -5.34
C GLU A 165 19.73 -11.41 -3.99
N LYS A 166 19.87 -10.12 -3.66
CA LYS A 166 20.47 -9.69 -2.39
C LYS A 166 19.65 -10.14 -1.16
N LEU A 167 18.33 -10.03 -1.23
CA LEU A 167 17.42 -10.52 -0.18
C LEU A 167 17.43 -12.06 -0.09
N PHE A 168 17.48 -12.75 -1.22
CA PHE A 168 17.58 -14.22 -1.26
C PHE A 168 18.88 -14.72 -0.61
N ASN A 169 20.01 -14.07 -0.92
CA ASN A 169 21.28 -14.30 -0.22
C ASN A 169 21.18 -14.06 1.29
N LYS A 170 20.50 -12.98 1.70
CA LYS A 170 20.32 -12.68 3.13
C LYS A 170 19.52 -13.76 3.86
N LEU A 171 18.45 -14.26 3.25
CA LEU A 171 17.67 -15.37 3.80
C LEU A 171 18.50 -16.66 3.91
N HIS A 172 19.32 -16.95 2.90
CA HIS A 172 20.24 -18.08 2.92
C HIS A 172 21.27 -17.97 4.06
N ASP A 173 21.83 -16.77 4.29
CA ASP A 173 22.79 -16.54 5.36
C ASP A 173 22.19 -16.82 6.75
N TRP A 174 20.98 -16.32 7.02
CA TRP A 174 20.26 -16.65 8.27
C TRP A 174 19.97 -18.14 8.43
N ALA A 175 19.59 -18.81 7.34
CA ALA A 175 19.37 -20.25 7.35
C ALA A 175 20.66 -21.04 7.61
N SER A 176 21.79 -20.58 7.04
CA SER A 176 23.11 -21.21 7.22
C SER A 176 23.63 -21.07 8.66
N LYS A 177 23.30 -19.96 9.32
CA LYS A 177 23.62 -19.68 10.72
C LYS A 177 22.65 -20.33 11.72
N ASP A 178 21.65 -21.07 11.24
CA ASP A 178 20.57 -21.65 12.04
C ASP A 178 19.92 -20.61 12.98
N ALA A 179 19.67 -19.40 12.45
CA ALA A 179 19.19 -18.27 13.23
C ALA A 179 17.91 -18.63 14.01
N LEU A 180 17.79 -18.08 15.23
CA LEU A 180 16.71 -18.30 16.19
C LEU A 180 16.57 -19.73 16.75
N SER A 181 17.30 -20.72 16.24
CA SER A 181 17.17 -22.13 16.68
C SER A 181 17.65 -22.38 18.10
N ALA A 182 18.51 -21.52 18.65
CA ALA A 182 18.94 -21.61 20.05
C ALA A 182 17.89 -21.07 21.04
N THR A 183 16.75 -20.55 20.56
CA THR A 183 15.60 -20.19 21.42
C THR A 183 15.03 -21.43 22.09
N MET A 184 14.63 -21.30 23.36
CA MET A 184 13.99 -22.36 24.14
C MET A 184 12.83 -22.98 23.36
N ARG A 185 12.82 -24.31 23.26
CA ARG A 185 11.71 -25.03 22.64
C ARG A 185 10.61 -25.25 23.66
N CYS A 186 9.54 -24.47 23.57
CA CYS A 186 8.38 -24.62 24.44
C CYS A 186 7.29 -25.56 23.90
N TYR A 187 7.18 -25.72 22.58
CA TYR A 187 6.08 -26.46 21.96
C TYR A 187 6.54 -27.77 21.32
N PHE A 188 5.66 -28.77 21.36
CA PHE A 188 5.89 -30.09 20.78
C PHE A 188 4.73 -30.53 19.89
N TYR A 189 5.04 -30.86 18.64
CA TYR A 189 4.06 -31.34 17.67
C TYR A 189 3.55 -32.75 17.99
N ASN A 190 4.47 -33.67 18.31
CA ASN A 190 4.22 -35.09 18.59
C ASN A 190 4.83 -35.51 19.93
N GLY A 191 4.66 -34.71 20.98
CA GLY A 191 5.20 -34.99 22.32
C GLY A 191 4.15 -35.54 23.30
N PRO A 192 4.59 -36.21 24.39
CA PRO A 192 3.70 -36.63 25.48
C PRO A 192 3.04 -35.42 26.17
N LYS A 193 3.74 -34.28 26.20
CA LYS A 193 3.20 -32.97 26.60
C LYS A 193 3.20 -32.02 25.41
N SER A 194 2.19 -31.14 25.35
CA SER A 194 2.10 -30.12 24.29
C SER A 194 2.93 -28.86 24.57
N ILE A 195 3.32 -28.65 25.83
CA ILE A 195 4.15 -27.54 26.32
C ILE A 195 5.24 -28.12 27.23
N ALA A 196 6.45 -27.55 27.18
CA ALA A 196 7.55 -27.92 28.08
C ALA A 196 7.27 -27.44 29.52
N PRO A 197 7.62 -28.20 30.57
CA PRO A 197 7.44 -27.76 31.96
C PRO A 197 8.08 -26.40 32.26
N ALA A 198 9.27 -26.14 31.71
CA ALA A 198 9.97 -24.86 31.87
C ALA A 198 9.29 -23.66 31.16
N CYS A 199 8.22 -23.91 30.39
CA CYS A 199 7.44 -22.89 29.70
C CYS A 199 5.99 -22.81 30.22
N GLU A 200 5.67 -23.55 31.28
CA GLU A 200 4.42 -23.38 32.03
C GLU A 200 4.52 -22.13 32.93
N GLY A 201 3.38 -21.63 33.41
CA GLY A 201 3.35 -20.48 34.33
C GLY A 201 3.18 -19.11 33.69
N GLU A 202 2.87 -19.02 32.38
CA GLU A 202 2.47 -17.77 31.74
C GLU A 202 1.28 -17.13 32.46
N TRP A 203 1.38 -15.85 32.84
CA TRP A 203 0.40 -15.12 33.67
C TRP A 203 0.23 -15.70 35.08
N SER A 204 1.25 -16.36 35.62
CA SER A 204 1.30 -16.72 37.05
C SER A 204 1.40 -15.47 37.94
N ASP A 205 2.03 -14.40 37.43
CA ASP A 205 1.89 -13.05 37.95
C ASP A 205 0.66 -12.38 37.29
N PRO A 206 -0.34 -11.90 38.07
CA PRO A 206 -1.49 -11.17 37.53
C PRO A 206 -1.14 -9.91 36.71
N GLU A 207 -0.01 -9.26 37.00
CA GLU A 207 0.49 -8.11 36.25
C GLU A 207 1.31 -8.51 35.01
N GLY A 208 1.53 -9.82 34.82
CA GLY A 208 2.21 -10.41 33.67
C GLY A 208 3.72 -10.16 33.65
N GLN A 209 4.33 -9.90 34.81
CA GLN A 209 5.77 -9.68 34.97
C GLN A 209 6.58 -10.98 35.16
N ASP A 210 5.90 -12.12 35.27
CA ASP A 210 6.52 -13.44 35.27
C ASP A 210 7.34 -13.67 33.99
N LEU A 211 8.56 -14.21 34.14
CA LEU A 211 9.36 -14.64 32.99
C LEU A 211 8.63 -15.74 32.24
N ALA A 212 8.49 -15.56 30.93
CA ALA A 212 7.65 -16.39 30.09
C ALA A 212 8.44 -16.89 28.87
N PRO A 213 9.28 -17.94 29.01
CA PRO A 213 10.01 -18.55 27.88
C PRO A 213 9.09 -18.96 26.71
N ILE A 214 7.81 -19.18 26.98
CA ILE A 214 6.77 -19.44 25.97
C ILE A 214 6.60 -18.27 24.99
N LYS A 215 6.81 -17.02 25.42
CA LYS A 215 6.80 -15.82 24.57
C LYS A 215 8.03 -15.76 23.68
N ASP A 216 9.21 -16.07 24.22
CA ASP A 216 10.45 -16.18 23.45
C ASP A 216 10.28 -17.18 22.30
N ALA A 217 9.77 -18.39 22.62
CA ALA A 217 9.50 -19.44 21.65
C ALA A 217 8.48 -19.01 20.59
N THR A 218 7.42 -18.30 21.00
CA THR A 218 6.39 -17.81 20.07
C THR A 218 6.98 -16.82 19.07
N VAL A 219 7.75 -15.83 19.53
CA VAL A 219 8.36 -14.81 18.66
C VAL A 219 9.32 -15.44 17.65
N ALA A 220 10.16 -16.38 18.10
CA ALA A 220 11.09 -17.08 17.22
C ALA A 220 10.34 -17.87 16.13
N VAL A 221 9.31 -18.63 16.52
CA VAL A 221 8.50 -19.43 15.59
C VAL A 221 7.74 -18.55 14.61
N GLU A 222 7.04 -17.50 15.06
CA GLU A 222 6.29 -16.61 14.18
C GLU A 222 7.21 -15.93 13.16
N THR A 223 8.41 -15.52 13.57
CA THR A 223 9.42 -14.93 12.68
C THR A 223 9.82 -15.89 11.55
N VAL A 224 10.16 -17.14 11.89
CA VAL A 224 10.58 -18.13 10.89
C VAL A 224 9.43 -18.54 9.97
N PHE A 225 8.21 -18.65 10.49
CA PHE A 225 7.05 -18.96 9.65
C PHE A 225 6.67 -17.82 8.70
N ALA A 226 6.76 -16.55 9.14
CA ALA A 226 6.56 -15.41 8.24
C ALA A 226 7.56 -15.42 7.07
N LEU A 227 8.83 -15.71 7.35
CA LEU A 227 9.86 -15.87 6.31
C LEU A 227 9.56 -17.06 5.38
N ASN A 228 9.11 -18.19 5.92
CA ASN A 228 8.71 -19.36 5.14
C ASN A 228 7.54 -19.05 4.19
N TYR A 229 6.54 -18.31 4.67
CA TYR A 229 5.39 -17.94 3.85
C TYR A 229 5.76 -17.03 2.68
N VAL A 230 6.56 -15.99 2.90
CA VAL A 230 7.03 -15.12 1.80
C VAL A 230 8.01 -15.86 0.88
N TYR A 231 8.83 -16.76 1.40
CA TYR A 231 9.68 -17.64 0.60
C TYR A 231 8.88 -18.47 -0.39
N LYS A 232 7.83 -19.16 0.08
CA LYS A 232 6.95 -19.97 -0.79
C LYS A 232 6.26 -19.14 -1.88
N LEU A 233 5.89 -17.89 -1.58
CA LEU A 233 5.22 -17.02 -2.55
C LEU A 233 6.19 -16.46 -3.60
N TYR A 234 7.32 -15.88 -3.16
CA TYR A 234 8.13 -14.99 -3.98
C TYR A 234 9.50 -15.58 -4.39
N PHE A 235 10.10 -16.41 -3.54
CA PHE A 235 11.45 -16.94 -3.76
C PHE A 235 11.48 -18.38 -4.29
N SER A 236 10.43 -19.19 -4.09
CA SER A 236 10.49 -20.64 -4.38
C SER A 236 10.81 -21.02 -5.83
N ASP A 237 10.47 -20.15 -6.77
CA ASP A 237 10.65 -20.36 -8.22
C ASP A 237 11.80 -19.48 -8.77
N TYR A 238 12.53 -18.79 -7.90
CA TYR A 238 13.65 -17.94 -8.29
C TYR A 238 14.93 -18.77 -8.32
N GLN A 239 15.49 -19.03 -9.51
CA GLN A 239 16.66 -19.90 -9.68
C GLN A 239 16.45 -21.29 -9.03
N PRO A 240 15.46 -22.08 -9.47
CA PRO A 240 14.98 -23.27 -8.75
C PRO A 240 16.04 -24.35 -8.51
N GLU A 241 17.10 -24.40 -9.32
CA GLU A 241 18.22 -25.33 -9.20
C GLU A 241 19.34 -24.85 -8.25
N ASP A 242 19.20 -23.65 -7.68
CA ASP A 242 20.18 -23.08 -6.76
C ASP A 242 20.21 -23.84 -5.43
N LYS A 243 21.41 -24.25 -5.01
CA LYS A 243 21.64 -25.05 -3.80
C LYS A 243 21.25 -24.31 -2.50
N ARG A 244 21.18 -22.97 -2.51
CA ARG A 244 20.74 -22.15 -1.36
C ARG A 244 19.32 -22.52 -0.93
N HIS A 245 18.46 -22.94 -1.86
CA HIS A 245 17.12 -23.42 -1.55
C HIS A 245 17.12 -24.58 -0.56
N GLU A 246 18.06 -25.52 -0.68
CA GLU A 246 18.10 -26.70 0.19
C GLU A 246 18.47 -26.35 1.63
N VAL A 247 19.37 -25.38 1.82
CA VAL A 247 19.73 -24.85 3.15
C VAL A 247 18.52 -24.14 3.77
N ILE A 248 17.88 -23.25 3.02
CA ILE A 248 16.70 -22.49 3.47
C ILE A 248 15.54 -23.43 3.85
N LYS A 249 15.21 -24.40 2.98
CA LYS A 249 14.13 -25.37 3.24
C LYS A 249 14.43 -26.24 4.47
N ARG A 250 15.69 -26.65 4.66
CA ARG A 250 16.11 -27.44 5.83
C ARG A 250 15.92 -26.65 7.13
N TRP A 251 16.34 -25.39 7.14
CA TRP A 251 16.12 -24.49 8.27
C TRP A 251 14.64 -24.31 8.58
N PHE A 252 13.79 -24.00 7.60
CA PHE A 252 12.34 -23.91 7.83
C PHE A 252 11.75 -25.23 8.38
N LYS A 253 12.20 -26.38 7.87
CA LYS A 253 11.72 -27.69 8.34
C LYS A 253 12.13 -27.95 9.79
N SER A 254 13.26 -27.41 10.27
CA SER A 254 13.69 -27.55 11.66
C SER A 254 12.68 -26.92 12.64
N PHE A 255 11.93 -25.89 12.23
CA PHE A 255 10.93 -25.25 13.09
C PHE A 255 9.57 -25.98 13.13
N ASN A 256 9.30 -26.92 12.24
CA ASN A 256 8.01 -27.63 12.19
C ASN A 256 7.69 -28.42 13.46
N HIS A 257 8.70 -28.87 14.21
CA HIS A 257 8.50 -29.60 15.46
C HIS A 257 8.32 -28.67 16.69
N ARG A 258 8.49 -27.36 16.50
CA ARG A 258 8.41 -26.30 17.52
C ARG A 258 7.05 -25.62 17.55
N ILE A 259 6.01 -26.28 17.05
CA ILE A 259 4.61 -25.81 17.06
C ILE A 259 3.71 -26.86 17.71
N LYS A 260 2.50 -26.44 18.13
CA LYS A 260 1.46 -27.38 18.56
C LYS A 260 0.65 -27.88 17.36
N LYS A 261 0.07 -29.07 17.50
CA LYS A 261 -0.98 -29.53 16.58
C LYS A 261 -2.23 -28.66 16.77
N ALA A 262 -2.77 -28.14 15.67
CA ALA A 262 -4.02 -27.38 15.69
C ALA A 262 -5.19 -28.29 16.07
N LYS A 263 -5.95 -27.90 17.09
CA LYS A 263 -7.13 -28.64 17.60
C LYS A 263 -8.30 -27.69 17.84
N ASP A 264 -8.14 -26.83 18.84
CA ASP A 264 -9.15 -25.86 19.26
C ASP A 264 -8.83 -24.49 18.69
N PHE A 265 -9.88 -23.78 18.28
CA PHE A 265 -9.75 -22.40 17.85
C PHE A 265 -9.53 -21.47 19.04
N TYR A 266 -8.52 -20.62 18.93
CA TYR A 266 -8.34 -19.42 19.72
C TYR A 266 -7.49 -18.44 18.91
N PHE A 267 -7.64 -17.15 19.15
CA PHE A 267 -6.83 -16.12 18.51
C PHE A 267 -5.37 -16.15 19.02
N GLY A 268 -4.41 -15.61 18.27
CA GLY A 268 -2.98 -15.53 18.63
C GLY A 268 -2.21 -16.82 18.31
N ASN A 269 -0.87 -16.80 18.41
CA ASN A 269 0.01 -17.89 17.96
C ASN A 269 -0.34 -18.33 16.51
N SER A 270 -0.55 -17.31 15.68
CA SER A 270 -1.14 -17.35 14.33
C SER A 270 -2.48 -18.10 14.21
N VAL A 271 -3.47 -17.70 15.00
CA VAL A 271 -4.82 -18.31 15.13
C VAL A 271 -4.80 -19.74 15.69
N GLY A 272 -4.14 -19.97 16.82
CA GLY A 272 -4.23 -21.25 17.51
C GLY A 272 -3.49 -22.38 16.80
N TRP A 273 -2.40 -22.04 16.10
CA TRP A 273 -1.54 -22.96 15.34
C TRP A 273 -2.13 -23.48 14.03
N HIS A 274 -3.32 -23.03 13.62
CA HIS A 274 -3.92 -23.47 12.36
C HIS A 274 -3.09 -23.06 11.15
N PHE A 275 -2.59 -21.82 11.08
CA PHE A 275 -1.80 -21.34 9.94
C PHE A 275 -0.56 -22.22 9.66
N PRO A 276 0.34 -22.47 10.63
CA PRO A 276 1.51 -23.31 10.37
C PRO A 276 1.12 -24.78 10.07
N ASN A 277 0.10 -25.34 10.73
CA ASN A 277 -0.37 -26.69 10.43
C ASN A 277 -0.91 -26.80 8.98
N ILE A 278 -1.71 -25.81 8.53
CA ILE A 278 -2.23 -25.72 7.17
C ILE A 278 -1.06 -25.58 6.18
N SER A 279 -0.10 -24.69 6.44
CA SER A 279 1.05 -24.46 5.56
C SER A 279 1.95 -25.69 5.39
N ILE A 280 2.13 -26.47 6.46
CA ILE A 280 2.88 -27.74 6.40
C ILE A 280 2.13 -28.76 5.56
N GLN A 281 0.83 -28.97 5.79
CA GLN A 281 0.03 -29.92 5.01
C GLN A 281 -0.05 -29.51 3.53
N HIS A 282 -0.28 -28.23 3.28
CA HIS A 282 -0.27 -27.64 1.94
C HIS A 282 1.06 -27.88 1.22
N GLY A 283 2.19 -27.61 1.88
CA GLY A 283 3.53 -27.86 1.30
C GLY A 283 3.85 -29.34 1.07
N GLN A 284 3.13 -30.25 1.74
CA GLN A 284 3.23 -31.71 1.52
C GLN A 284 2.17 -32.23 0.54
N ASN A 285 1.41 -31.34 -0.10
CA ASN A 285 0.27 -31.69 -0.96
C ASN A 285 -0.75 -32.62 -0.25
N LYS A 286 -0.93 -32.45 1.06
CA LYS A 286 -1.92 -33.17 1.87
C LYS A 286 -3.17 -32.33 2.04
N SER A 287 -4.32 -32.99 2.24
CA SER A 287 -5.58 -32.29 2.50
C SER A 287 -5.54 -31.51 3.82
N TYR A 288 -5.86 -30.22 3.75
CA TYR A 288 -5.92 -29.30 4.89
C TYR A 288 -7.28 -28.60 5.06
N LYS A 289 -8.26 -28.93 4.21
CA LYS A 289 -9.60 -28.28 4.23
C LYS A 289 -10.33 -28.46 5.58
N SER A 290 -10.11 -29.57 6.28
CA SER A 290 -10.72 -29.81 7.60
C SER A 290 -10.22 -28.83 8.65
N LEU A 291 -8.92 -28.47 8.63
CA LEU A 291 -8.34 -27.45 9.50
C LEU A 291 -8.96 -26.08 9.24
N ILE A 292 -9.15 -25.71 7.97
CA ILE A 292 -9.80 -24.45 7.60
C ILE A 292 -11.26 -24.42 8.07
N LYS A 293 -12.03 -25.50 7.84
CA LYS A 293 -13.42 -25.60 8.32
C LYS A 293 -13.52 -25.47 9.84
N ASN A 294 -12.58 -26.10 10.58
CA ASN A 294 -12.50 -25.97 12.03
C ASN A 294 -12.21 -24.51 12.43
N MET A 295 -11.26 -23.86 11.77
CA MET A 295 -10.89 -22.46 12.01
C MET A 295 -12.04 -21.49 11.75
N VAL A 296 -12.75 -21.63 10.61
CA VAL A 296 -13.92 -20.81 10.26
C VAL A 296 -15.07 -21.00 11.26
N ARG A 297 -15.34 -22.25 11.68
CA ARG A 297 -16.36 -22.55 12.70
C ARG A 297 -15.99 -21.93 14.05
N GLY A 298 -14.72 -22.03 14.43
CA GLY A 298 -14.18 -21.43 15.64
C GLY A 298 -14.33 -19.91 15.64
N LEU A 299 -13.95 -19.26 14.55
CA LEU A 299 -14.12 -17.82 14.36
C LEU A 299 -15.59 -17.41 14.49
N ASN A 300 -16.52 -18.11 13.84
CA ASN A 300 -17.96 -17.82 13.98
C ASN A 300 -18.47 -17.96 15.42
N LYS A 301 -17.93 -18.92 16.19
CA LYS A 301 -18.28 -19.09 17.60
C LYS A 301 -17.69 -18.01 18.49
N TRP A 302 -16.50 -17.51 18.15
CA TRP A 302 -15.75 -16.55 18.98
C TRP A 302 -16.03 -15.08 18.64
N THR A 303 -16.63 -14.80 17.49
CA THR A 303 -17.26 -13.51 17.18
C THR A 303 -18.72 -13.54 17.60
N LEU A 304 -19.13 -12.62 18.47
CA LEU A 304 -20.47 -12.54 19.03
C LEU A 304 -21.39 -11.67 18.18
N SER A 305 -22.70 -11.73 18.44
CA SER A 305 -23.73 -11.03 17.66
C SER A 305 -23.72 -9.51 17.81
N ASP A 306 -23.05 -9.00 18.86
CA ASP A 306 -22.82 -7.58 19.13
C ASP A 306 -21.51 -7.07 18.50
N GLY A 307 -20.76 -7.92 17.78
CA GLY A 307 -19.46 -7.59 17.20
C GLY A 307 -18.29 -7.80 18.15
N SER A 308 -18.52 -8.03 19.44
CA SER A 308 -17.43 -8.32 20.38
C SER A 308 -16.79 -9.69 20.10
N MET A 309 -15.49 -9.80 20.38
CA MET A 309 -14.68 -10.97 20.08
C MET A 309 -14.16 -11.57 21.38
N LYS A 310 -14.48 -12.85 21.60
CA LYS A 310 -14.20 -13.57 22.85
C LYS A 310 -12.73 -13.44 23.24
N ASN A 311 -12.50 -13.04 24.49
CA ASN A 311 -11.17 -12.85 25.08
C ASN A 311 -10.30 -11.80 24.36
N ARG A 312 -10.90 -10.94 23.52
CA ARG A 312 -10.18 -9.89 22.76
C ARG A 312 -10.75 -8.50 23.05
N THR A 313 -12.05 -8.31 22.88
CA THR A 313 -12.73 -7.06 23.27
C THR A 313 -12.75 -6.87 24.80
N THR A 314 -12.40 -7.91 25.56
CA THR A 314 -12.46 -7.90 27.03
C THR A 314 -11.08 -7.69 27.70
N ARG A 315 -10.10 -7.14 26.98
CA ARG A 315 -8.69 -7.06 27.41
C ARG A 315 -8.32 -5.78 28.15
N GLY A 316 -9.28 -5.18 28.87
CA GLY A 316 -8.98 -4.03 29.73
C GLY A 316 -8.57 -2.78 28.95
N SER A 317 -7.51 -2.09 29.40
CA SER A 317 -6.90 -0.94 28.71
C SER A 317 -6.42 -1.25 27.29
N ARG A 318 -6.30 -2.53 26.92
CA ARG A 318 -5.89 -2.99 25.59
C ARG A 318 -7.01 -3.66 24.81
N ALA A 319 -8.27 -3.51 25.23
CA ALA A 319 -9.42 -4.07 24.53
C ALA A 319 -9.46 -3.66 23.05
N LEU A 320 -9.23 -2.38 22.74
CA LEU A 320 -9.23 -1.87 21.37
C LEU A 320 -8.10 -2.49 20.55
N TRP A 321 -6.88 -2.53 21.11
CA TRP A 321 -5.73 -3.16 20.46
C TRP A 321 -5.96 -4.64 20.16
N TYR A 322 -6.50 -5.40 21.12
CA TYR A 322 -6.75 -6.82 20.93
C TYR A 322 -7.94 -7.11 20.03
N HIS A 323 -8.95 -6.25 20.02
CA HIS A 323 -10.06 -6.31 19.08
C HIS A 323 -9.59 -6.06 17.64
N TYR A 324 -8.78 -5.01 17.43
CA TYR A 324 -8.10 -4.72 16.16
C TYR A 324 -7.28 -5.90 15.63
N ASN A 325 -6.48 -6.54 16.48
CA ASN A 325 -5.68 -7.71 16.07
C ASN A 325 -6.56 -8.92 15.72
N ALA A 326 -7.65 -9.12 16.46
CA ALA A 326 -8.59 -10.21 16.20
C ALA A 326 -9.33 -10.02 14.87
N LEU A 327 -9.65 -8.77 14.47
CA LEU A 327 -10.11 -8.45 13.12
C LEU A 327 -9.05 -8.82 12.08
N GLY A 328 -7.79 -8.46 12.31
CA GLY A 328 -6.69 -8.85 11.43
C GLY A 328 -6.59 -10.36 11.20
N GLU A 329 -6.61 -11.14 12.27
CA GLU A 329 -6.68 -12.60 12.22
C GLU A 329 -7.95 -13.07 11.47
N ALA A 330 -9.12 -12.52 11.77
CA ALA A 330 -10.39 -12.89 11.16
C ALA A 330 -10.39 -12.70 9.64
N PHE A 331 -9.94 -11.55 9.15
CA PHE A 331 -9.91 -11.28 7.71
C PHE A 331 -8.89 -12.14 6.96
N ILE A 332 -7.76 -12.48 7.59
CA ILE A 332 -6.81 -13.45 7.02
C ILE A 332 -7.45 -14.86 6.96
N ILE A 333 -8.21 -15.28 7.97
CA ILE A 333 -8.96 -16.54 7.95
C ILE A 333 -9.94 -16.58 6.77
N LEU A 334 -10.63 -15.48 6.49
CA LEU A 334 -11.54 -15.40 5.34
C LEU A 334 -10.79 -15.54 4.00
N GLU A 335 -9.64 -14.91 3.86
CA GLU A 335 -8.82 -15.06 2.64
C GLU A 335 -8.30 -16.50 2.47
N ILE A 336 -7.87 -17.16 3.55
CA ILE A 336 -7.49 -18.59 3.54
C ILE A 336 -8.69 -19.47 3.11
N ALA A 337 -9.88 -19.20 3.65
CA ALA A 337 -11.09 -19.95 3.32
C ALA A 337 -11.46 -19.78 1.84
N ARG A 338 -11.41 -18.55 1.31
CA ARG A 338 -11.62 -18.25 -0.11
C ARG A 338 -10.60 -18.95 -1.00
N ALA A 339 -9.31 -18.85 -0.67
CA ALA A 339 -8.24 -19.50 -1.43
C ALA A 339 -8.40 -21.03 -1.50
N ALA A 340 -8.99 -21.64 -0.46
CA ALA A 340 -9.24 -23.08 -0.40
C ALA A 340 -10.63 -23.53 -0.87
N ASN A 341 -11.47 -22.61 -1.38
CA ASN A 341 -12.88 -22.83 -1.69
C ASN A 341 -13.63 -23.50 -0.52
N VAL A 342 -13.48 -22.94 0.68
CA VAL A 342 -14.24 -23.31 1.88
C VAL A 342 -15.30 -22.24 2.13
N GLU A 343 -16.54 -22.69 2.29
CA GLU A 343 -17.69 -21.82 2.54
C GLU A 343 -17.53 -21.00 3.84
N ILE A 344 -17.83 -19.71 3.74
CA ILE A 344 -17.87 -18.78 4.87
C ILE A 344 -19.34 -18.58 5.25
N PRO A 345 -19.76 -18.92 6.48
CA PRO A 345 -21.14 -18.74 6.90
C PRO A 345 -21.56 -17.26 6.85
N THR A 346 -22.74 -16.97 6.28
CA THR A 346 -23.31 -15.60 6.26
C THR A 346 -23.51 -15.03 7.66
N THR A 347 -23.74 -15.88 8.66
CA THR A 347 -23.81 -15.49 10.07
C THR A 347 -22.49 -14.94 10.60
N LEU A 348 -21.35 -15.50 10.17
CA LEU A 348 -20.02 -15.01 10.52
C LEU A 348 -19.77 -13.64 9.89
N GLU A 349 -20.10 -13.48 8.61
CA GLU A 349 -19.94 -12.21 7.89
C GLU A 349 -20.69 -11.07 8.58
N LYS A 350 -21.98 -11.26 8.90
CA LYS A 350 -22.79 -10.26 9.64
C LYS A 350 -22.17 -9.85 10.98
N LYS A 351 -21.61 -10.81 11.72
CA LYS A 351 -20.94 -10.54 13.00
C LYS A 351 -19.63 -9.79 12.82
N LEU A 352 -18.85 -10.10 11.77
CA LEU A 352 -17.61 -9.40 11.48
C LEU A 352 -17.84 -7.97 11.02
N LEU A 353 -18.91 -7.68 10.27
CA LEU A 353 -19.28 -6.30 9.94
C LEU A 353 -19.52 -5.48 11.22
N LYS A 354 -20.30 -6.02 12.18
CA LYS A 354 -20.49 -5.39 13.49
C LYS A 354 -19.20 -5.24 14.29
N ALA A 355 -18.29 -6.20 14.19
CA ALA A 355 -16.98 -6.11 14.84
C ALA A 355 -16.15 -4.95 14.24
N VAL A 356 -16.16 -4.80 12.92
CA VAL A 356 -15.48 -3.68 12.23
C VAL A 356 -16.10 -2.33 12.61
N GLU A 357 -17.43 -2.27 12.72
CA GLU A 357 -18.16 -1.11 13.22
C GLU A 357 -17.76 -0.76 14.66
N LEU A 358 -17.74 -1.75 15.55
CA LEU A 358 -17.30 -1.58 16.93
C LEU A 358 -15.86 -1.06 17.00
N PHE A 359 -14.95 -1.54 16.15
CA PHE A 359 -13.59 -0.99 16.06
C PHE A 359 -13.58 0.49 15.68
N GLN A 360 -14.31 0.87 14.63
CA GLN A 360 -14.37 2.27 14.18
C GLN A 360 -14.90 3.17 15.30
N ASP A 361 -16.04 2.80 15.89
CA ASP A 361 -16.69 3.61 16.91
C ASP A 361 -15.82 3.72 18.16
N ALA A 362 -15.18 2.60 18.57
CA ALA A 362 -14.25 2.59 19.69
C ALA A 362 -12.92 3.30 19.42
N TYR A 363 -12.49 3.43 18.16
CA TYR A 363 -11.31 4.22 17.79
C TYR A 363 -11.59 5.73 17.91
N LEU A 364 -12.80 6.15 17.56
CA LEU A 364 -13.24 7.54 17.64
C LEU A 364 -13.64 7.96 19.07
N ASP A 365 -14.25 7.04 19.81
CA ASP A 365 -14.62 7.22 21.21
C ASP A 365 -14.35 5.95 22.01
N HIS A 366 -13.30 5.99 22.83
CA HIS A 366 -12.89 4.88 23.68
C HIS A 366 -14.01 4.43 24.65
N SER A 367 -14.97 5.30 25.00
CA SER A 367 -16.08 4.96 25.90
C SER A 367 -16.95 3.81 25.35
N VAL A 368 -17.02 3.67 24.02
CA VAL A 368 -17.82 2.65 23.34
C VAL A 368 -17.37 1.24 23.70
N ILE A 369 -16.07 0.97 23.86
CA ILE A 369 -15.56 -0.37 24.14
C ILE A 369 -15.53 -0.72 25.64
N GLU A 370 -15.71 0.28 26.51
CA GLU A 370 -15.64 0.12 27.96
C GLU A 370 -16.58 -0.94 28.56
N PRO A 371 -17.83 -1.13 28.08
CA PRO A 371 -18.72 -2.18 28.59
C PRO A 371 -18.07 -3.57 28.57
N TRP A 372 -17.27 -3.88 27.55
CA TRP A 372 -16.53 -5.14 27.45
C TRP A 372 -15.17 -5.07 28.15
N ALA A 373 -14.47 -3.93 28.04
CA ALA A 373 -13.12 -3.76 28.58
C ALA A 373 -13.05 -3.99 30.09
N LYS A 374 -14.12 -3.65 30.83
CA LYS A 374 -14.25 -3.85 32.29
C LYS A 374 -13.99 -5.28 32.76
N LYS A 375 -14.14 -6.29 31.90
CA LYS A 375 -13.87 -7.70 32.23
C LYS A 375 -12.39 -8.01 32.44
N ARG A 376 -11.47 -7.21 31.89
CA ARG A 376 -10.01 -7.29 32.18
C ARG A 376 -9.41 -8.69 32.03
N HIS A 377 -9.86 -9.47 31.05
CA HIS A 377 -9.26 -10.77 30.76
C HIS A 377 -7.77 -10.57 30.45
N ASN A 378 -6.85 -11.08 31.26
CA ASN A 378 -5.39 -10.94 31.11
C ASN A 378 -4.99 -9.50 30.69
N GLY A 379 -5.53 -8.48 31.36
CA GLY A 379 -5.34 -7.08 30.99
C GLY A 379 -5.64 -6.15 32.15
N GLN A 380 -5.07 -4.95 32.10
CA GLN A 380 -5.19 -3.94 33.15
C GLN A 380 -6.49 -3.12 33.01
N ALA A 381 -6.86 -2.35 34.04
CA ALA A 381 -8.03 -1.48 33.97
C ALA A 381 -7.85 -0.39 32.89
N SER A 382 -8.88 -0.16 32.07
CA SER A 382 -8.87 0.90 31.04
C SER A 382 -8.99 2.31 31.63
N ASN A 383 -9.79 2.47 32.70
CA ASN A 383 -10.13 3.77 33.29
C ASN A 383 -10.64 4.79 32.25
N GLY A 384 -11.34 4.32 31.20
CA GLY A 384 -11.86 5.15 30.11
C GLY A 384 -10.86 5.45 28.99
N HIS A 385 -9.64 4.92 29.04
CA HIS A 385 -8.61 5.13 28.03
C HIS A 385 -8.02 3.81 27.50
N GLN A 386 -8.05 3.66 26.17
CA GLN A 386 -7.47 2.52 25.48
C GLN A 386 -6.06 2.82 24.97
N GLU A 387 -5.12 1.91 25.25
CA GLU A 387 -3.75 1.90 24.74
C GLU A 387 -3.75 1.52 23.24
N PHE A 388 -4.02 2.49 22.38
CA PHE A 388 -4.02 2.32 20.94
C PHE A 388 -3.39 3.53 20.23
N SER A 389 -2.77 3.30 19.07
CA SER A 389 -2.17 4.39 18.28
C SER A 389 -3.28 5.26 17.70
N SER A 390 -3.16 6.58 17.84
CA SER A 390 -4.04 7.57 17.19
C SER A 390 -3.73 7.78 15.70
N ASN A 391 -2.76 7.05 15.15
CA ASN A 391 -2.42 7.12 13.74
C ASN A 391 -2.43 5.71 13.11
N LEU A 392 -3.46 5.43 12.31
CA LEU A 392 -3.63 4.14 11.62
C LEU A 392 -2.49 3.80 10.65
N ASP A 393 -1.79 4.79 10.09
CA ASP A 393 -0.67 4.55 9.17
C ASP A 393 0.53 3.89 9.86
N THR A 394 0.64 4.00 11.18
CA THR A 394 1.72 3.39 11.96
C THR A 394 1.53 1.88 12.17
N LEU A 395 0.31 1.37 11.91
CA LEU A 395 -0.05 0.00 12.20
C LEU A 395 0.47 -0.98 11.14
N SER A 396 1.08 -2.06 11.61
CA SER A 396 1.69 -3.10 10.75
C SER A 396 1.35 -4.52 11.19
N PHE A 397 1.30 -4.75 12.50
CA PHE A 397 0.97 -6.05 13.07
C PHE A 397 -0.51 -6.37 12.81
N TYR A 398 -0.78 -7.46 12.09
CA TYR A 398 -2.12 -7.85 11.63
C TYR A 398 -2.89 -6.79 10.83
N ALA A 399 -2.20 -5.79 10.26
CA ALA A 399 -2.84 -4.60 9.71
C ALA A 399 -3.46 -4.76 8.32
N SER A 400 -3.23 -5.89 7.64
CA SER A 400 -3.72 -6.10 6.27
C SER A 400 -5.24 -6.04 6.16
N TRP A 401 -5.99 -6.30 7.25
CA TRP A 401 -7.45 -6.23 7.21
C TRP A 401 -7.98 -4.84 6.86
N LEU A 402 -7.23 -3.78 7.20
CA LEU A 402 -7.58 -2.40 6.86
C LEU A 402 -7.75 -2.20 5.35
N GLN A 403 -6.95 -2.91 4.54
CA GLN A 403 -7.01 -2.86 3.08
C GLN A 403 -7.94 -3.94 2.51
N ILE A 404 -7.91 -5.15 3.08
CA ILE A 404 -8.81 -6.25 2.67
C ILE A 404 -10.27 -5.83 2.83
N PHE A 405 -10.61 -5.15 3.94
CA PHE A 405 -11.97 -4.70 4.21
C PHE A 405 -12.47 -3.70 3.17
N GLN A 406 -11.63 -2.72 2.79
CA GLN A 406 -11.96 -1.75 1.77
C GLN A 406 -12.22 -2.40 0.40
N LEU A 407 -11.45 -3.42 0.01
CA LEU A 407 -11.71 -4.18 -1.22
C LEU A 407 -13.03 -4.96 -1.15
N ARG A 408 -13.30 -5.62 -0.02
CA ARG A 408 -14.42 -6.55 0.10
C ARG A 408 -15.76 -5.85 0.37
N TYR A 409 -15.74 -4.71 1.03
CA TYR A 409 -16.94 -3.98 1.46
C TYR A 409 -16.81 -2.47 1.19
N PRO A 410 -16.58 -2.03 -0.06
CA PRO A 410 -16.27 -0.63 -0.39
C PRO A 410 -17.37 0.36 0.04
N GLU A 411 -18.63 -0.08 0.05
CA GLU A 411 -19.77 0.76 0.42
C GLU A 411 -20.01 0.88 1.93
N HIS A 412 -19.36 0.04 2.73
CA HIS A 412 -19.54 0.04 4.17
C HIS A 412 -18.99 1.33 4.79
N ARG A 413 -19.68 1.85 5.83
CA ARG A 413 -19.30 3.12 6.50
C ARG A 413 -17.84 3.14 6.94
N THR A 414 -17.37 2.03 7.51
CA THR A 414 -16.00 1.89 7.96
C THR A 414 -14.99 1.81 6.81
N ALA A 415 -15.35 1.25 5.66
CA ALA A 415 -14.46 1.25 4.50
C ALA A 415 -14.27 2.67 3.94
N LYS A 416 -15.36 3.45 3.90
CA LYS A 416 -15.34 4.87 3.52
C LYS A 416 -14.49 5.69 4.47
N TRP A 417 -14.63 5.48 5.78
CA TRP A 417 -13.81 6.11 6.81
C TRP A 417 -12.33 5.71 6.70
N LEU A 418 -12.01 4.42 6.58
CA LEU A 418 -10.63 3.95 6.41
C LEU A 418 -9.94 4.55 5.19
N ASN A 419 -10.68 4.79 4.10
CA ASN A 419 -10.16 5.42 2.89
C ASN A 419 -9.78 6.90 3.12
N GLN A 420 -10.40 7.57 4.08
CA GLN A 420 -10.08 8.94 4.48
C GLN A 420 -8.88 8.99 5.42
N GLU A 421 -8.79 8.04 6.35
CA GLU A 421 -7.75 8.02 7.39
C GLU A 421 -6.41 7.44 6.93
N LEU A 422 -6.43 6.45 6.03
CA LEU A 422 -5.22 5.76 5.60
C LEU A 422 -4.59 6.44 4.40
N THR A 423 -3.28 6.66 4.47
CA THR A 423 -2.52 7.23 3.36
C THR A 423 -1.67 6.17 2.65
N SER A 424 -1.06 6.56 1.52
CA SER A 424 -0.05 5.74 0.86
C SER A 424 1.19 5.48 1.72
N LYS A 425 1.38 6.18 2.85
CA LYS A 425 2.48 5.93 3.79
C LYS A 425 2.18 4.78 4.75
N SER A 426 0.95 4.29 4.80
CA SER A 426 0.50 3.27 5.74
C SER A 426 1.40 2.03 5.75
N ARG A 427 1.86 1.63 6.94
CA ARG A 427 2.63 0.39 7.09
C ARG A 427 1.81 -0.86 6.77
N SER A 428 0.47 -0.77 6.82
CA SER A 428 -0.45 -1.85 6.42
C SER A 428 -0.31 -2.25 4.95
N LEU A 429 0.16 -1.33 4.11
CA LEU A 429 0.46 -1.55 2.70
C LEU A 429 1.84 -2.17 2.49
N LYS A 430 2.74 -2.07 3.46
CA LYS A 430 4.17 -2.35 3.25
C LYS A 430 4.60 -3.69 3.80
N ILE A 431 4.01 -4.09 4.93
CA ILE A 431 4.39 -5.31 5.63
C ILE A 431 3.20 -6.00 6.31
N ASN A 432 3.31 -7.32 6.46
CA ASN A 432 2.56 -8.08 7.44
C ASN A 432 3.53 -9.00 8.19
N PRO A 433 3.96 -8.65 9.42
CA PRO A 433 4.96 -9.44 10.16
C PRO A 433 4.54 -10.86 10.50
N ILE A 434 3.25 -11.18 10.46
CA ILE A 434 2.72 -12.51 10.81
C ILE A 434 2.66 -13.42 9.60
N THR A 435 2.13 -12.92 8.49
CA THR A 435 1.98 -13.74 7.28
C THR A 435 3.21 -13.67 6.39
N GLY A 436 4.10 -12.68 6.56
CA GLY A 436 5.22 -12.38 5.65
C GLY A 436 4.78 -11.88 4.27
N VAL A 437 3.66 -12.39 3.77
CA VAL A 437 2.97 -11.97 2.56
C VAL A 437 2.22 -10.67 2.83
N THR A 438 2.56 -9.62 2.07
CA THR A 438 1.96 -8.29 2.20
C THR A 438 0.59 -8.22 1.53
N LEU A 439 -0.40 -8.85 2.15
CA LEU A 439 -1.78 -8.91 1.67
C LEU A 439 -2.36 -7.51 1.44
N GLY A 440 -2.00 -6.54 2.27
CA GLY A 440 -2.47 -5.16 2.13
C GLY A 440 -2.08 -4.51 0.80
N CYS A 441 -0.80 -4.60 0.41
CA CYS A 441 -0.30 -4.15 -0.90
C CYS A 441 -1.08 -4.81 -2.04
N ILE A 442 -1.18 -6.14 -2.02
CA ILE A 442 -1.80 -6.91 -3.10
C ILE A 442 -3.27 -6.51 -3.28
N HIS A 443 -4.01 -6.42 -2.19
CA HIS A 443 -5.42 -6.03 -2.23
C HIS A 443 -5.60 -4.58 -2.66
N ARG A 444 -4.78 -3.66 -2.14
CA ARG A 444 -4.86 -2.25 -2.50
C ARG A 444 -4.53 -2.01 -3.98
N ALA A 445 -3.50 -2.65 -4.49
CA ALA A 445 -3.14 -2.56 -5.91
C ALA A 445 -4.26 -3.07 -6.81
N LEU A 446 -4.93 -4.16 -6.44
CA LEU A 446 -6.09 -4.67 -7.18
C LEU A 446 -7.29 -3.70 -7.12
N VAL A 447 -7.55 -3.05 -5.98
CA VAL A 447 -8.59 -2.01 -5.86
C VAL A 447 -8.27 -0.82 -6.76
N ASP A 448 -7.08 -0.24 -6.63
CA ASP A 448 -6.72 1.00 -7.33
C ASP A 448 -6.65 0.82 -8.86
N ASN A 449 -6.47 -0.42 -9.32
CA ASN A 449 -6.41 -0.78 -10.74
C ASN A 449 -7.68 -1.50 -11.24
N SER A 450 -8.76 -1.54 -10.44
CA SER A 450 -10.07 -1.93 -10.95
C SER A 450 -10.65 -0.80 -11.83
N PRO A 451 -11.62 -1.07 -12.71
CA PRO A 451 -12.29 -0.01 -13.48
C PRO A 451 -12.82 1.12 -12.59
N GLU A 452 -13.41 0.78 -11.44
CA GLU A 452 -13.91 1.74 -10.46
C GLU A 452 -12.77 2.49 -9.76
N GLY A 453 -11.66 1.80 -9.45
CA GLY A 453 -10.47 2.40 -8.86
C GLY A 453 -9.81 3.42 -9.79
N LEU A 454 -9.66 3.07 -11.06
CA LEU A 454 -9.12 3.96 -12.10
C LEU A 454 -10.01 5.18 -12.29
N ALA A 455 -11.32 5.00 -12.43
CA ALA A 455 -12.28 6.11 -12.54
C ALA A 455 -12.24 7.04 -11.31
N LYS A 456 -12.12 6.47 -10.10
CA LYS A 456 -11.97 7.25 -8.86
C LYS A 456 -10.65 8.02 -8.82
N ASN A 457 -9.55 7.40 -9.26
CA ASN A 457 -8.24 8.05 -9.33
C ASN A 457 -8.22 9.21 -10.33
N GLU A 458 -8.85 9.03 -11.50
CA GLU A 458 -9.04 10.10 -12.48
C GLU A 458 -9.91 11.23 -11.92
N ALA A 459 -11.04 10.92 -11.30
CA ALA A 459 -11.90 11.93 -10.67
C ALA A 459 -11.16 12.73 -9.59
N ASN A 460 -10.36 12.05 -8.75
CA ASN A 460 -9.51 12.70 -7.75
C ASN A 460 -8.42 13.55 -8.39
N LYS A 461 -7.79 13.07 -9.47
CA LYS A 461 -6.80 13.83 -10.24
C LYS A 461 -7.45 15.10 -10.79
N ILE A 462 -8.61 15.02 -11.42
CA ILE A 462 -9.37 16.18 -11.92
C ILE A 462 -9.71 17.16 -10.79
N LYS A 463 -10.16 16.66 -9.64
CA LYS A 463 -10.46 17.49 -8.46
C LYS A 463 -9.22 18.17 -7.87
N ASP A 464 -8.06 17.53 -7.94
CA ASP A 464 -6.81 18.13 -7.48
C ASP A 464 -6.28 19.15 -8.48
N LEU A 465 -6.41 18.87 -9.78
CA LEU A 465 -6.09 19.79 -10.87
C LEU A 465 -6.94 21.05 -10.80
N SER A 466 -8.23 20.95 -10.46
CA SER A 466 -9.11 22.13 -10.32
C SER A 466 -8.75 23.07 -9.17
N LYS A 467 -7.85 22.66 -8.26
CA LYS A 467 -7.33 23.53 -7.18
C LYS A 467 -6.11 24.33 -7.60
N LEU A 468 -5.50 24.03 -8.75
CA LEU A 468 -4.28 24.70 -9.24
C LEU A 468 -4.62 26.00 -9.97
N SER A 469 -5.19 26.98 -9.26
CA SER A 469 -5.65 28.26 -9.84
C SER A 469 -4.57 29.12 -10.51
N ALA A 470 -3.30 28.91 -10.17
CA ALA A 470 -2.16 29.59 -10.79
C ALA A 470 -1.75 28.97 -12.14
N PHE A 471 -2.35 27.84 -12.54
CA PHE A 471 -2.00 27.13 -13.76
C PHE A 471 -3.23 26.85 -14.66
N ASN A 472 -3.04 27.04 -15.96
CA ASN A 472 -3.87 26.46 -17.01
C ASN A 472 -3.24 25.14 -17.43
N ILE A 473 -4.07 24.16 -17.76
CA ILE A 473 -3.61 22.83 -18.15
C ILE A 473 -3.85 22.67 -19.65
N GLU A 474 -2.75 22.49 -20.39
CA GLU A 474 -2.77 22.22 -21.83
C GLU A 474 -2.12 20.86 -22.07
N GLY A 475 -2.94 19.83 -22.31
CA GLY A 475 -2.46 18.45 -22.38
C GLY A 475 -1.91 17.97 -21.03
N GLU A 476 -0.62 17.63 -20.99
CA GLU A 476 0.09 17.23 -19.76
C GLU A 476 0.92 18.37 -19.14
N THR A 477 0.88 19.57 -19.71
CA THR A 477 1.69 20.72 -19.28
C THR A 477 0.87 21.70 -18.45
N PHE A 478 1.46 22.17 -17.35
CA PHE A 478 0.96 23.20 -16.46
C PHE A 478 1.59 24.54 -16.83
N ASN A 479 0.79 25.46 -17.40
CA ASN A 479 1.23 26.79 -17.82
C ASN A 479 0.71 27.86 -16.85
N LEU A 480 1.58 28.75 -16.40
CA LEU A 480 1.22 29.83 -15.48
C LEU A 480 0.13 30.74 -16.07
N THR A 481 -0.90 31.05 -15.27
CA THR A 481 -2.03 31.91 -15.68
C THR A 481 -1.79 33.40 -15.46
N LEU A 482 -0.75 33.76 -14.71
CA LEU A 482 -0.41 35.15 -14.40
C LEU A 482 0.07 35.90 -15.64
N ASP A 483 -0.22 37.20 -15.66
CA ASP A 483 0.29 38.11 -16.69
C ASP A 483 1.82 38.04 -16.76
N LYS A 484 2.33 37.88 -17.98
CA LYS A 484 3.78 37.91 -18.23
C LYS A 484 4.34 39.29 -17.92
N VAL A 485 5.45 39.31 -17.19
CA VAL A 485 6.14 40.52 -16.77
C VAL A 485 7.44 40.68 -17.55
N ALA A 486 7.68 41.86 -18.10
CA ALA A 486 8.92 42.13 -18.82
C ALA A 486 10.09 42.37 -17.85
N PHE A 487 11.25 41.79 -18.17
CA PHE A 487 12.52 42.12 -17.52
C PHE A 487 13.26 43.16 -18.35
N ILE A 488 13.65 44.26 -17.71
CA ILE A 488 14.42 45.35 -18.33
C ILE A 488 15.77 45.40 -17.64
N GLU A 489 16.83 45.13 -18.38
CA GLU A 489 18.20 45.28 -17.87
C GLU A 489 18.48 46.75 -17.52
N THR A 490 19.07 46.97 -16.35
CA THR A 490 19.51 48.29 -15.90
C THR A 490 21.00 48.31 -15.57
N GLY A 491 21.67 47.17 -15.65
CA GLY A 491 23.10 47.02 -15.50
C GLY A 491 23.56 45.64 -15.96
N ALA A 492 24.76 45.57 -16.53
CA ALA A 492 25.32 44.33 -17.05
C ALA A 492 25.35 43.23 -15.98
N PHE A 493 25.06 41.99 -16.39
CA PHE A 493 25.21 40.85 -15.50
C PHE A 493 26.66 40.67 -15.06
N LYS A 494 26.84 40.06 -13.89
CA LYS A 494 28.15 39.70 -13.35
C LYS A 494 28.18 38.21 -13.06
N LEU A 495 29.19 37.52 -13.57
CA LEU A 495 29.48 36.15 -13.17
C LEU A 495 29.82 36.13 -11.68
N GLU A 496 29.19 35.22 -10.93
CA GLU A 496 29.43 35.07 -9.49
C GLU A 496 30.87 34.57 -9.22
N ARG A 497 31.38 33.70 -10.10
CA ARG A 497 32.71 33.07 -10.11
C ARG A 497 32.95 32.43 -11.49
N SER A 498 34.12 31.84 -11.73
CA SER A 498 34.38 31.08 -12.97
C SER A 498 33.43 29.90 -13.11
N ALA A 499 33.06 29.60 -14.36
CA ALA A 499 32.06 28.59 -14.70
C ALA A 499 32.39 27.18 -14.20
N GLU A 500 33.68 26.87 -14.02
CA GLU A 500 34.19 25.59 -13.50
C GLU A 500 33.67 25.24 -12.08
N TYR A 501 33.23 26.22 -11.31
CA TYR A 501 32.71 26.02 -9.96
C TYR A 501 31.18 25.88 -9.90
N PHE A 502 30.48 25.95 -11.04
CA PHE A 502 29.04 25.77 -11.10
C PHE A 502 28.66 24.29 -11.05
N LYS A 503 27.53 23.99 -10.41
CA LYS A 503 27.01 22.63 -10.39
C LYS A 503 26.32 22.32 -11.72
N PRO A 504 26.34 21.06 -12.20
CA PRO A 504 25.74 20.68 -13.48
C PRO A 504 24.25 21.05 -13.65
N TYR A 505 23.55 21.25 -12.53
CA TYR A 505 22.14 21.61 -12.50
C TYR A 505 21.84 23.13 -12.52
N GLN A 506 22.87 23.99 -12.51
CA GLN A 506 22.75 25.46 -12.42
C GLN A 506 23.09 26.15 -13.75
N TRP A 507 22.21 26.07 -14.74
CA TRP A 507 22.48 26.65 -16.06
C TRP A 507 22.39 28.18 -16.02
N HIS A 508 23.28 28.85 -16.75
CA HIS A 508 23.26 30.30 -16.94
C HIS A 508 23.33 31.10 -15.63
N LYS A 509 24.07 30.59 -14.64
CA LYS A 509 24.12 31.19 -13.29
C LYS A 509 24.84 32.55 -13.32
N SER A 510 24.17 33.62 -12.88
CA SER A 510 24.74 34.96 -12.84
C SER A 510 24.05 35.88 -11.83
N LYS A 511 24.73 36.96 -11.46
CA LYS A 511 24.11 38.09 -10.77
C LYS A 511 23.57 39.06 -11.81
N ILE A 512 22.27 39.29 -11.79
CA ILE A 512 21.58 40.19 -12.73
C ILE A 512 21.10 41.46 -12.04
N GLN A 513 20.96 42.54 -12.82
CA GLN A 513 20.46 43.84 -12.36
C GLN A 513 19.46 44.41 -13.37
N GLY A 514 18.22 44.56 -12.94
CA GLY A 514 17.18 45.08 -13.81
C GLY A 514 15.95 45.57 -13.05
N SER A 515 14.88 45.76 -13.81
CA SER A 515 13.56 46.10 -13.32
C SER A 515 12.52 45.20 -13.96
N LEU A 516 11.56 44.77 -13.17
CA LEU A 516 10.39 44.04 -13.64
C LEU A 516 9.25 45.03 -13.86
N LYS A 517 8.70 45.08 -15.08
CA LYS A 517 7.63 46.02 -15.47
C LYS A 517 6.28 45.32 -15.50
N LEU A 518 5.39 45.72 -14.60
CA LEU A 518 3.98 45.33 -14.60
C LEU A 518 3.20 46.13 -15.67
N SER A 519 2.05 45.62 -16.09
CA SER A 519 1.16 46.25 -17.07
C SER A 519 0.67 47.67 -16.69
N SER A 520 0.82 48.08 -15.42
CA SER A 520 0.34 49.35 -14.85
C SER A 520 1.41 50.44 -14.66
N ASP A 521 2.47 50.47 -15.48
CA ASP A 521 3.63 51.38 -15.39
C ASP A 521 4.47 51.31 -14.09
N LYS A 522 4.06 50.47 -13.12
CA LYS A 522 4.82 50.18 -11.90
C LYS A 522 6.05 49.30 -12.23
N LYS A 523 7.23 49.76 -11.82
CA LYS A 523 8.51 49.05 -11.96
C LYS A 523 9.02 48.60 -10.59
N ILE A 524 9.42 47.34 -10.49
CA ILE A 524 10.07 46.80 -9.29
C ILE A 524 11.55 46.57 -9.60
N SER A 525 12.44 47.15 -8.80
CA SER A 525 13.88 46.88 -8.91
C SER A 525 14.15 45.41 -8.55
N PHE A 526 14.84 44.71 -9.44
CA PHE A 526 15.17 43.30 -9.29
C PHE A 526 16.67 43.10 -9.51
N SER A 527 17.37 42.76 -8.45
CA SER A 527 18.79 42.46 -8.51
C SER A 527 19.07 41.30 -7.58
N THR A 528 19.64 40.22 -8.09
CA THR A 528 20.05 39.09 -7.26
C THR A 528 20.88 38.09 -8.07
N LEU A 529 21.44 37.09 -7.38
CA LEU A 529 22.05 35.92 -7.97
C LEU A 529 20.94 34.94 -8.39
N VAL A 530 20.96 34.50 -9.65
CA VAL A 530 19.93 33.64 -10.26
C VAL A 530 20.55 32.54 -11.12
N PHE A 531 19.80 31.48 -11.38
CA PHE A 531 20.11 30.49 -12.42
C PHE A 531 18.84 29.82 -12.96
N LYS A 532 18.96 29.19 -14.13
CA LYS A 532 17.96 28.25 -14.67
C LYS A 532 18.26 26.85 -14.13
N GLN A 533 17.28 26.19 -13.53
CA GLN A 533 17.41 24.79 -13.14
C GLN A 533 17.58 23.92 -14.41
N ALA A 534 18.54 23.00 -14.40
CA ALA A 534 18.76 22.10 -15.53
C ALA A 534 17.55 21.20 -15.81
N GLY A 535 17.25 21.02 -17.09
CA GLY A 535 16.12 20.23 -17.58
C GLY A 535 15.35 20.98 -18.66
N ASP A 536 14.91 20.25 -19.69
CA ASP A 536 14.20 20.84 -20.83
C ASP A 536 12.68 20.82 -20.66
N GLN A 537 12.19 20.14 -19.62
CA GLN A 537 10.75 19.92 -19.36
C GLN A 537 10.14 20.92 -18.38
N GLU A 538 10.94 21.87 -17.87
CA GLU A 538 10.49 22.82 -16.86
C GLU A 538 11.14 24.21 -17.07
N GLN A 539 10.32 25.26 -17.02
CA GLN A 539 10.80 26.65 -16.96
C GLN A 539 10.92 27.08 -15.49
N ARG A 540 12.04 26.68 -14.88
CA ARG A 540 12.33 26.95 -13.47
C ARG A 540 13.48 27.94 -13.28
N LEU A 541 13.12 29.11 -12.77
CA LEU A 541 14.03 30.14 -12.30
C LEU A 541 14.33 29.90 -10.82
N VAL A 542 15.59 29.93 -10.43
CA VAL A 542 16.01 29.84 -9.02
C VAL A 542 16.73 31.12 -8.64
N ILE A 543 16.27 31.79 -7.59
CA ILE A 543 16.79 33.08 -7.13
C ILE A 543 17.33 32.97 -5.71
N ASN A 544 18.46 33.60 -5.43
CA ASN A 544 18.94 33.80 -4.07
C ASN A 544 18.21 35.00 -3.44
N LEU A 545 17.94 34.94 -2.14
CA LEU A 545 17.14 35.95 -1.44
C LEU A 545 17.96 36.95 -0.61
N ASP A 546 19.29 36.90 -0.65
CA ASP A 546 20.15 37.74 0.20
C ASP A 546 20.22 39.20 -0.24
N HIS A 547 19.83 39.50 -1.47
CA HIS A 547 19.83 40.87 -1.96
C HIS A 547 18.74 41.74 -1.30
N PRO A 548 19.01 43.01 -0.93
CA PRO A 548 18.05 43.87 -0.26
C PRO A 548 16.70 44.04 -0.98
N THR A 549 16.69 43.98 -2.32
CA THR A 549 15.46 44.06 -3.13
C THR A 549 14.49 42.89 -2.89
N LEU A 550 14.94 41.79 -2.25
CA LEU A 550 14.15 40.58 -2.00
C LEU A 550 13.83 40.36 -0.53
N ARG A 551 14.10 41.35 0.34
CA ARG A 551 13.89 41.24 1.79
C ARG A 551 12.45 40.92 2.16
N SER A 552 11.47 41.42 1.40
CA SER A 552 10.06 41.11 1.61
C SER A 552 9.72 39.64 1.32
N LEU A 553 10.42 38.95 0.41
CA LEU A 553 10.27 37.49 0.27
C LEU A 553 11.04 36.74 1.36
N LYS A 554 12.27 37.17 1.65
CA LYS A 554 13.17 36.50 2.62
C LYS A 554 12.53 36.34 4.00
N ARG A 555 11.78 37.34 4.48
CA ARG A 555 11.11 37.27 5.80
C ARG A 555 10.02 36.19 5.91
N HIS A 556 9.52 35.67 4.80
CA HIS A 556 8.48 34.64 4.80
C HIS A 556 9.01 33.21 4.70
N ILE A 557 10.30 32.99 4.44
CA ILE A 557 10.82 31.67 4.06
C ILE A 557 10.56 30.59 5.12
N ASP A 558 10.75 30.88 6.40
CA ASP A 558 10.50 29.90 7.46
C ASP A 558 9.02 29.54 7.57
N SER A 559 8.14 30.52 7.41
CA SER A 559 6.68 30.34 7.47
C SER A 559 6.14 29.63 6.22
N LEU A 560 6.65 30.01 5.05
CA LEU A 560 6.36 29.36 3.78
C LEU A 560 6.81 27.89 3.82
N GLN A 561 8.02 27.61 4.31
CA GLN A 561 8.54 26.25 4.46
C GLN A 561 7.70 25.41 5.43
N ARG A 562 7.23 26.00 6.54
CA ARG A 562 6.32 25.31 7.47
C ARG A 562 4.97 24.96 6.85
N LYS A 563 4.42 25.85 5.99
CA LYS A 563 3.12 25.63 5.34
C LYS A 563 3.21 24.70 4.12
N CYS A 564 4.20 24.92 3.25
CA CYS A 564 4.30 24.31 1.93
C CYS A 564 5.41 23.24 1.81
N GLY A 565 6.26 23.05 2.83
CA GLY A 565 7.40 22.14 2.77
C GLY A 565 8.59 22.74 2.00
N LYS A 566 9.62 21.93 1.72
CA LYS A 566 10.90 22.38 1.11
C LYS A 566 10.96 22.25 -0.42
N GLY A 567 9.90 21.86 -1.11
CA GLY A 567 9.97 21.42 -2.52
C GLY A 567 10.67 22.40 -3.48
N LEU A 568 10.29 23.67 -3.42
CA LEU A 568 10.83 24.74 -4.27
C LEU A 568 11.78 25.68 -3.51
N MET A 569 12.34 25.23 -2.38
CA MET A 569 13.19 26.03 -1.49
C MET A 569 14.40 25.26 -1.03
N GLU A 570 15.56 25.92 -1.10
CA GLU A 570 16.81 25.35 -0.57
C GLU A 570 17.68 26.49 -0.04
N TRP A 571 17.98 26.49 1.26
CA TRP A 571 18.99 27.34 1.92
C TRP A 571 19.19 28.75 1.33
N GLY A 572 18.20 29.64 1.51
CA GLY A 572 18.27 31.02 1.02
C GLY A 572 17.93 31.20 -0.46
N TRP A 573 17.56 30.12 -1.15
CA TRP A 573 17.08 30.11 -2.53
C TRP A 573 15.58 29.78 -2.61
N LEU A 574 14.92 30.40 -3.58
CA LEU A 574 13.51 30.17 -3.90
C LEU A 574 13.37 29.95 -5.41
N SER A 575 12.63 28.90 -5.77
CA SER A 575 12.32 28.58 -7.16
C SER A 575 10.97 29.16 -7.59
N PHE A 576 10.89 29.55 -8.85
CA PHE A 576 9.70 30.04 -9.54
C PHE A 576 9.53 29.24 -10.84
N ILE A 577 8.33 28.73 -11.06
CA ILE A 577 8.01 27.87 -12.20
C ILE A 577 6.89 28.52 -13.02
N SER A 578 7.17 28.81 -14.29
CA SER A 578 6.17 29.28 -15.24
C SER A 578 5.55 28.16 -16.07
N GLU A 579 6.28 27.06 -16.27
CA GLU A 579 5.83 25.90 -17.03
C GLU A 579 6.46 24.62 -16.46
N THR A 580 5.66 23.57 -16.27
CA THR A 580 6.14 22.24 -15.84
C THR A 580 5.18 21.15 -16.31
N ASN A 581 5.67 19.92 -16.44
CA ASN A 581 4.82 18.72 -16.58
C ASN A 581 4.75 17.89 -15.27
N ASP A 582 5.43 18.32 -14.19
CA ASP A 582 5.37 17.67 -12.88
C ASP A 582 4.27 18.29 -11.99
N ILE A 583 3.23 17.51 -11.72
CA ILE A 583 2.11 17.91 -10.86
C ILE A 583 2.54 18.26 -9.42
N LYS A 584 3.65 17.68 -8.91
CA LYS A 584 4.15 17.99 -7.56
C LYS A 584 4.74 19.40 -7.53
N ASP A 585 5.47 19.77 -8.57
CA ASP A 585 6.06 21.08 -8.67
C ASP A 585 5.00 22.15 -8.94
N ALA A 586 3.99 21.85 -9.78
CA ALA A 586 2.80 22.68 -9.92
C ALA A 586 2.05 22.86 -8.58
N LYS A 587 1.86 21.78 -7.79
CA LYS A 587 1.24 21.85 -6.45
C LYS A 587 2.06 22.67 -5.45
N ASN A 588 3.39 22.55 -5.46
CA ASN A 588 4.25 23.36 -4.60
C ASN A 588 4.18 24.84 -4.98
N GLN A 589 4.25 25.14 -6.29
CA GLN A 589 4.14 26.51 -6.80
C GLN A 589 2.76 27.11 -6.50
N GLN A 590 1.69 26.32 -6.59
CA GLN A 590 0.35 26.72 -6.15
C GLN A 590 0.31 27.05 -4.66
N CYS A 591 0.90 26.20 -3.80
CA CYS A 591 0.94 26.46 -2.36
C CYS A 591 1.68 27.76 -2.04
N HIS A 592 2.78 28.04 -2.75
CA HIS A 592 3.51 29.30 -2.62
C HIS A 592 2.66 30.50 -3.02
N TYR A 593 1.95 30.39 -4.16
CA TYR A 593 1.02 31.40 -4.64
C TYR A 593 -0.08 31.70 -3.61
N ASP A 594 -0.76 30.68 -3.12
CA ASP A 594 -1.82 30.82 -2.11
C ASP A 594 -1.26 31.38 -0.79
N TYR A 595 -0.07 30.95 -0.38
CA TYR A 595 0.58 31.49 0.83
C TYR A 595 0.79 33.00 0.74
N PHE A 596 1.44 33.50 -0.31
CA PHE A 596 1.73 34.94 -0.39
C PHE A 596 0.47 35.77 -0.61
N LYS A 597 -0.55 35.20 -1.29
CA LYS A 597 -1.88 35.82 -1.41
C LYS A 597 -2.55 35.99 -0.03
N ASP A 598 -2.40 35.00 0.85
CA ASP A 598 -3.03 34.98 2.17
C ASP A 598 -2.19 35.62 3.29
N ALA A 599 -0.91 35.91 3.05
CA ALA A 599 0.05 36.33 4.08
C ALA A 599 -0.22 37.75 4.64
N ASN A 600 -1.20 38.47 4.09
CA ASN A 600 -1.54 39.86 4.42
C ASN A 600 -0.31 40.81 4.39
N ASP A 601 0.59 40.56 3.44
CA ASP A 601 1.83 41.29 3.25
C ASP A 601 1.92 41.78 1.80
N GLN A 602 1.35 42.96 1.55
CA GLN A 602 1.22 43.50 0.20
C GLN A 602 2.56 43.65 -0.54
N PRO A 603 3.64 44.18 0.07
CA PRO A 603 4.94 44.24 -0.60
C PRO A 603 5.55 42.87 -0.95
N ALA A 604 5.34 41.85 -0.10
CA ALA A 604 5.81 40.49 -0.40
C ALA A 604 4.98 39.84 -1.51
N TRP A 605 3.66 40.03 -1.47
CA TRP A 605 2.73 39.53 -2.49
C TRP A 605 3.03 40.11 -3.87
N GLU A 606 3.14 41.44 -3.96
CA GLU A 606 3.44 42.12 -5.21
C GLU A 606 4.78 41.67 -5.80
N LEU A 607 5.82 41.59 -4.97
CA LEU A 607 7.13 41.11 -5.43
C LEU A 607 7.07 39.64 -5.88
N PHE A 608 6.40 38.78 -5.11
CA PHE A 608 6.26 37.36 -5.46
C PHE A 608 5.57 37.18 -6.81
N GLN A 609 4.40 37.80 -7.01
CA GLN A 609 3.66 37.73 -8.26
C GLN A 609 4.48 38.28 -9.43
N THR A 610 5.18 39.40 -9.23
CA THR A 610 5.95 40.05 -10.28
C THR A 610 7.15 39.19 -10.71
N VAL A 611 7.83 38.54 -9.76
CA VAL A 611 8.91 37.59 -10.09
C VAL A 611 8.34 36.35 -10.76
N LEU A 612 7.22 35.81 -10.27
CA LEU A 612 6.58 34.63 -10.85
C LEU A 612 6.13 34.88 -12.30
N GLY A 613 5.45 35.99 -12.58
CA GLY A 613 5.09 36.40 -13.95
C GLY A 613 6.30 36.81 -14.80
N GLY A 614 7.42 37.17 -14.18
CA GLY A 614 8.68 37.54 -14.84
C GLY A 614 9.61 36.36 -15.15
N THR A 615 9.24 35.14 -14.73
CA THR A 615 10.07 33.94 -14.83
C THR A 615 10.59 33.73 -16.25
N ASP A 616 9.70 33.68 -17.25
CA ASP A 616 10.07 33.48 -18.66
C ASP A 616 11.02 34.56 -19.18
N ALA A 617 10.76 35.83 -18.85
CA ALA A 617 11.56 36.95 -19.32
C ALA A 617 12.98 36.94 -18.71
N ILE A 618 13.10 36.60 -17.43
CA ILE A 618 14.40 36.45 -16.77
C ILE A 618 15.15 35.26 -17.36
N LEU A 619 14.49 34.10 -17.54
CA LEU A 619 15.09 32.92 -18.15
C LEU A 619 15.57 33.21 -19.57
N GLY A 620 14.76 33.89 -20.39
CA GLY A 620 15.13 34.30 -21.73
C GLY A 620 16.34 35.25 -21.77
N TYR A 621 16.41 36.21 -20.84
CA TYR A 621 17.60 37.07 -20.69
C TYR A 621 18.85 36.24 -20.34
N LEU A 622 18.75 35.32 -19.38
CA LEU A 622 19.87 34.47 -18.97
C LEU A 622 20.37 33.59 -20.11
N GLN A 623 19.47 32.93 -20.83
CA GLN A 623 19.82 32.04 -21.93
C GLN A 623 20.44 32.78 -23.13
N THR A 624 20.09 34.05 -23.31
CA THR A 624 20.63 34.88 -24.41
C THR A 624 22.00 35.46 -24.08
N ASN A 625 22.23 35.86 -22.82
CA ASN A 625 23.38 36.70 -22.45
C ASN A 625 24.44 35.98 -21.61
N VAL A 626 24.08 34.87 -20.95
CA VAL A 626 24.97 34.18 -20.00
C VAL A 626 25.31 32.81 -20.56
N GLU A 627 26.60 32.49 -20.63
CA GLU A 627 27.05 31.16 -21.04
C GLU A 627 26.51 30.06 -20.11
N ARG A 628 26.36 28.85 -20.68
CA ARG A 628 25.66 27.74 -20.04
C ARG A 628 26.34 27.26 -18.76
#